data_AF-A0A6M3JL69-F1
#
_entry.id   AF-A0A6M3JL69-F1
#
_cell.length_a   1.000
_cell.length_b   1.000
_cell.length_c   1.000
_cell.angle_alpha   90.00
_cell.angle_beta   90.00
_cell.angle_gamma   90.00
#
_symmetry.space_group_name_H-M   'P 1'
#
loop_
_entity.id
_entity.type
_entity.pdbx_description
1 polymer ?
#
loop_
_entity_poly.entity_id
_entity_poly.type
_entity_poly.pdbx_seq_one_letter_code
_entity_poly.pdbx_strand_id
1 'polypeptide(L)'
;MTLTYYGNQQVSKQLFYEQLVDNPPPVIAIDTETISLKEKLPIGFSIATSPNEAWWFDSYPERDAEIEMLGALLSNPNIIKVFANVMFDIRIMPLIFTEFVYDESNIADVLVWARLLGHTNARVTDLASTIGREVQPAEELLIEYGTKTMIELPREAVSSHCATDAKATLALYHHFLPQMSGLGLSPDYLDVERKVVPILVDMSLRGLKIDQEARAAMEKKMEEDRDYYSNFCASYDFKPGSGMQAGYILAKRGNFLPFTKSGKQYKTDEETLELIDDPLAAVVLGYKRANSILTKYLYPLRNLDRIYTEYGLDTEVGRTKSSNFNMQNIP
;
A
#
# COMPACT_ATOMS: atom_id res chain seq x y z
N MET A 1 9.20 -30.58 -9.68
CA MET A 1 7.85 -30.03 -9.75
C MET A 1 7.19 -30.32 -8.42
N THR A 2 7.31 -29.37 -7.51
CA THR A 2 6.75 -29.46 -6.16
C THR A 2 5.39 -28.80 -6.17
N LEU A 3 4.41 -29.47 -6.81
CA LEU A 3 3.05 -28.93 -6.87
C LEU A 3 2.45 -28.86 -5.46
N THR A 4 2.02 -27.67 -5.06
CA THR A 4 1.27 -27.47 -3.83
C THR A 4 -0.15 -27.07 -4.19
N TYR A 5 -1.10 -27.91 -3.79
CA TYR A 5 -2.51 -27.80 -4.16
C TYR A 5 -3.40 -27.93 -2.92
N TYR A 6 -4.29 -26.96 -2.76
CA TYR A 6 -5.24 -26.85 -1.65
C TYR A 6 -6.66 -27.04 -2.17
N GLY A 7 -7.03 -28.30 -2.43
CA GLY A 7 -8.36 -28.71 -2.86
C GLY A 7 -8.67 -30.15 -2.46
N ASN A 8 -9.81 -30.68 -2.91
CA ASN A 8 -10.29 -32.02 -2.52
C ASN A 8 -9.78 -33.15 -3.44
N GLN A 9 -9.13 -32.79 -4.55
CA GLN A 9 -8.63 -33.72 -5.54
C GLN A 9 -7.18 -34.12 -5.27
N GLN A 10 -6.77 -35.30 -5.71
CA GLN A 10 -5.38 -35.73 -5.61
C GLN A 10 -4.51 -34.87 -6.54
N VAL A 11 -3.49 -34.21 -5.97
CA VAL A 11 -2.56 -33.39 -6.73
C VAL A 11 -1.82 -34.22 -7.78
N SER A 12 -1.82 -33.75 -9.01
CA SER A 12 -1.10 -34.37 -10.12
C SER A 12 -0.72 -33.32 -11.16
N LYS A 13 0.27 -33.63 -12.00
CA LYS A 13 0.60 -32.78 -13.15
C LYS A 13 -0.59 -32.63 -14.08
N GLN A 14 -1.31 -33.72 -14.35
CA GLN A 14 -2.49 -33.69 -15.21
C GLN A 14 -3.53 -32.69 -14.71
N LEU A 15 -3.82 -32.69 -13.41
CA LEU A 15 -4.75 -31.73 -12.81
C LEU A 15 -4.25 -30.28 -12.93
N PHE A 16 -2.94 -30.05 -12.73
CA PHE A 16 -2.33 -28.73 -12.95
C PHE A 16 -2.54 -28.23 -14.37
N TYR A 17 -2.21 -29.05 -15.37
CA TYR A 17 -2.39 -28.69 -16.79
C TYR A 17 -3.86 -28.45 -17.11
N GLU A 18 -4.75 -29.34 -16.66
CA GLU A 18 -6.19 -29.19 -16.87
C GLU A 18 -6.72 -27.87 -16.31
N GLN A 19 -6.37 -27.52 -15.07
CA GLN A 19 -6.93 -26.34 -14.38
C GLN A 19 -6.25 -25.01 -14.72
N LEU A 20 -4.99 -25.00 -15.14
CA LEU A 20 -4.19 -23.77 -15.29
C LEU A 20 -3.62 -23.57 -16.69
N VAL A 21 -3.66 -24.57 -17.59
CA VAL A 21 -3.03 -24.48 -18.91
C VAL A 21 -4.03 -24.77 -20.02
N ASP A 22 -4.64 -25.96 -19.98
CA ASP A 22 -5.44 -26.48 -21.08
C ASP A 22 -6.87 -25.91 -21.07
N ASN A 23 -7.49 -25.82 -19.89
CA ASN A 23 -8.86 -25.32 -19.74
C ASN A 23 -9.03 -24.53 -18.43
N PRO A 24 -8.33 -23.39 -18.29
CA PRO A 24 -8.45 -22.59 -17.08
C PRO A 24 -9.86 -22.04 -16.90
N PRO A 25 -10.32 -21.88 -15.65
CA PRO A 25 -11.63 -21.30 -15.39
C PRO A 25 -11.69 -19.84 -15.88
N PRO A 26 -12.88 -19.35 -16.25
CA PRO A 26 -13.04 -17.98 -16.77
C PRO A 26 -12.78 -16.89 -15.72
N VAL A 27 -12.70 -17.26 -14.43
CA VAL A 27 -12.39 -16.36 -13.32
C VAL A 27 -11.42 -17.08 -12.40
N ILE A 28 -10.33 -16.40 -12.05
CA ILE A 28 -9.35 -16.84 -11.05
C ILE A 28 -9.15 -15.74 -10.03
N ALA A 29 -8.74 -16.09 -8.81
CA ALA A 29 -8.21 -15.11 -7.87
C ALA A 29 -6.73 -15.35 -7.62
N ILE A 30 -6.00 -14.26 -7.41
CA ILE A 30 -4.56 -14.27 -7.21
C ILE A 30 -4.24 -13.49 -5.94
N ASP A 31 -3.29 -14.01 -5.18
CA ASP A 31 -2.76 -13.38 -3.96
C ASP A 31 -1.25 -13.62 -3.88
N THR A 32 -0.49 -12.65 -3.37
CA THR A 32 0.97 -12.71 -3.27
C THR A 32 1.46 -12.58 -1.84
N GLU A 33 2.49 -13.36 -1.51
CA GLU A 33 3.17 -13.26 -0.22
C GLU A 33 4.55 -12.66 -0.35
N THR A 34 4.89 -11.77 0.57
CA THR A 34 6.20 -11.09 0.62
C THR A 34 6.78 -11.19 2.03
N ILE A 35 8.08 -10.92 2.19
CA ILE A 35 8.74 -10.91 3.51
C ILE A 35 7.98 -10.01 4.50
N SER A 36 7.59 -8.81 4.05
CA SER A 36 6.72 -7.89 4.78
C SER A 36 6.17 -6.79 3.85
N LEU A 37 5.24 -5.98 4.37
CA LEU A 37 4.76 -4.78 3.66
C LEU A 37 5.87 -3.80 3.26
N LYS A 38 7.02 -3.82 3.94
CA LYS A 38 8.18 -2.96 3.67
C LYS A 38 9.20 -3.65 2.76
N GLU A 39 9.52 -4.89 3.05
CA GLU A 39 10.45 -5.72 2.28
C GLU A 39 9.66 -6.60 1.31
N LYS A 40 9.44 -6.07 0.12
CA LYS A 40 8.52 -6.62 -0.88
C LYS A 40 9.10 -7.78 -1.70
N LEU A 41 10.12 -8.47 -1.20
CA LEU A 41 10.64 -9.67 -1.87
C LEU A 41 9.54 -10.75 -1.84
N PRO A 42 9.09 -11.27 -3.01
CA PRO A 42 8.06 -12.30 -3.05
C PRO A 42 8.57 -13.63 -2.52
N ILE A 43 7.82 -14.22 -1.60
CA ILE A 43 8.03 -15.60 -1.12
C ILE A 43 7.39 -16.57 -2.10
N GLY A 44 6.18 -16.24 -2.56
CA GLY A 44 5.41 -17.01 -3.52
C GLY A 44 4.04 -16.39 -3.71
N PHE A 45 3.16 -17.09 -4.41
CA PHE A 45 1.81 -16.62 -4.69
C PHE A 45 0.85 -17.78 -4.89
N SER A 46 -0.45 -17.51 -4.73
CA SER A 46 -1.51 -18.47 -4.98
C SER A 46 -2.42 -18.06 -6.13
N ILE A 47 -2.92 -19.08 -6.84
CA ILE A 47 -4.01 -18.94 -7.82
C ILE A 47 -5.17 -19.82 -7.36
N ALA A 48 -6.29 -19.20 -6.99
CA ALA A 48 -7.54 -19.92 -6.77
C ALA A 48 -8.28 -20.14 -8.10
N THR A 49 -8.57 -21.40 -8.41
CA THR A 49 -9.33 -21.83 -9.59
C THR A 49 -10.82 -22.03 -9.27
N SER A 50 -11.15 -22.13 -7.99
CA SER A 50 -12.51 -22.05 -7.47
C SER A 50 -12.50 -21.53 -6.03
N PRO A 51 -13.64 -21.19 -5.43
CA PRO A 51 -13.72 -20.85 -4.01
C PRO A 51 -13.12 -21.92 -3.08
N ASN A 52 -12.96 -23.18 -3.52
CA ASN A 52 -12.51 -24.28 -2.68
C ASN A 52 -11.15 -24.86 -3.10
N GLU A 53 -10.59 -24.40 -4.21
CA GLU A 53 -9.38 -24.98 -4.81
C GLU A 53 -8.39 -23.86 -5.16
N ALA A 54 -7.14 -24.02 -4.72
CA ALA A 54 -6.06 -23.10 -5.06
C ALA A 54 -4.72 -23.82 -5.21
N TRP A 55 -3.86 -23.25 -6.04
CA TRP A 55 -2.48 -23.68 -6.25
C TRP A 55 -1.53 -22.67 -5.60
N TRP A 56 -0.43 -23.16 -5.04
CA TRP A 56 0.66 -22.33 -4.53
C TRP A 56 1.92 -22.55 -5.35
N PHE A 57 2.66 -21.46 -5.59
CA PHE A 57 3.91 -21.44 -6.32
C PHE A 57 4.98 -20.70 -5.53
N ASP A 58 6.13 -21.34 -5.31
CA ASP A 58 7.27 -20.72 -4.65
C ASP A 58 7.99 -19.76 -5.61
N SER A 59 8.32 -18.57 -5.12
CA SER A 59 9.18 -17.61 -5.81
C SER A 59 10.55 -17.46 -5.14
N TYR A 60 10.66 -17.79 -3.85
CA TYR A 60 11.89 -17.72 -3.07
C TYR A 60 11.93 -18.87 -2.04
N PRO A 61 13.12 -19.44 -1.71
CA PRO A 61 14.43 -19.13 -2.28
C PRO A 61 14.64 -19.72 -3.68
N GLU A 62 13.91 -20.79 -4.00
CA GLU A 62 13.91 -21.41 -5.31
C GLU A 62 12.55 -21.19 -5.96
N ARG A 63 12.58 -20.70 -7.20
CA ARG A 63 11.38 -20.39 -7.96
C ARG A 63 10.89 -21.63 -8.69
N ASP A 64 9.58 -21.90 -8.64
CA ASP A 64 8.95 -22.97 -9.41
C ASP A 64 9.11 -22.73 -10.92
N ALA A 65 9.50 -23.77 -11.66
CA ALA A 65 9.75 -23.69 -13.09
C ALA A 65 8.47 -23.39 -13.90
N GLU A 66 7.32 -23.77 -13.35
CA GLU A 66 6.01 -23.63 -13.96
C GLU A 66 5.48 -22.19 -13.96
N ILE A 67 6.05 -21.30 -13.15
CA ILE A 67 5.57 -19.92 -13.02
C ILE A 67 5.53 -19.22 -14.38
N GLU A 68 6.53 -19.39 -15.24
CA GLU A 68 6.52 -18.74 -16.56
C GLU A 68 5.31 -19.13 -17.42
N MET A 69 4.83 -20.37 -17.30
CA MET A 69 3.65 -20.82 -18.05
C MET A 69 2.38 -20.11 -17.59
N LEU A 70 2.32 -19.71 -16.31
CA LEU A 70 1.18 -19.00 -15.73
C LEU A 70 1.07 -17.56 -16.24
N GLY A 71 2.13 -17.01 -16.86
CA GLY A 71 2.07 -15.70 -17.52
C GLY A 71 0.98 -15.63 -18.59
N ALA A 72 0.69 -16.76 -19.25
CA ALA A 72 -0.41 -16.87 -20.21
C ALA A 72 -1.78 -16.66 -19.56
N LEU A 73 -1.98 -17.05 -18.30
CA LEU A 73 -3.23 -16.78 -17.56
C LEU A 73 -3.37 -15.31 -17.22
N LEU A 74 -2.30 -14.70 -16.71
CA LEU A 74 -2.30 -13.29 -16.30
C LEU A 74 -2.56 -12.34 -17.47
N SER A 75 -2.04 -12.69 -18.64
CA SER A 75 -2.19 -11.91 -19.89
C SER A 75 -3.44 -12.25 -20.71
N ASN A 76 -4.24 -13.25 -20.32
CA ASN A 76 -5.42 -13.65 -21.07
C ASN A 76 -6.60 -12.67 -20.84
N PRO A 77 -7.12 -12.00 -21.88
CA PRO A 77 -8.27 -11.11 -21.75
C PRO A 77 -9.61 -11.84 -21.61
N ASN A 78 -9.66 -13.16 -21.78
CA ASN A 78 -10.89 -13.94 -21.57
C ASN A 78 -11.03 -14.47 -20.14
N ILE A 79 -10.01 -14.27 -19.30
CA ILE A 79 -10.00 -14.69 -17.90
C ILE A 79 -10.10 -13.44 -17.04
N ILE A 80 -11.00 -13.43 -16.07
CA ILE A 80 -11.07 -12.37 -15.06
C ILE A 80 -10.09 -12.70 -13.94
N LYS A 81 -9.16 -11.78 -13.66
CA LYS A 81 -8.22 -11.88 -12.55
C LYS A 81 -8.75 -11.07 -11.37
N VAL A 82 -9.06 -11.76 -10.29
CA VAL A 82 -9.63 -11.18 -9.07
C VAL A 82 -8.53 -11.03 -8.02
N PHE A 83 -8.48 -9.88 -7.36
CA PHE A 83 -7.54 -9.60 -6.29
C PHE A 83 -8.26 -8.99 -5.09
N ALA A 84 -7.57 -8.93 -3.96
CA ALA A 84 -7.96 -8.11 -2.83
C ALA A 84 -6.80 -7.13 -2.54
N ASN A 85 -6.92 -5.87 -3.01
CA ASN A 85 -5.82 -4.91 -3.13
C ASN A 85 -4.88 -5.19 -4.32
N VAL A 86 -5.46 -5.22 -5.52
CA VAL A 86 -4.78 -5.49 -6.80
C VAL A 86 -3.48 -4.72 -7.02
N MET A 87 -3.44 -3.48 -6.53
CA MET A 87 -2.30 -2.57 -6.65
C MET A 87 -1.05 -3.12 -5.98
N PHE A 88 -1.21 -3.91 -4.90
CA PHE A 88 -0.10 -4.56 -4.23
C PHE A 88 0.42 -5.71 -5.09
N ASP A 89 -0.43 -6.69 -5.40
CA ASP A 89 -0.03 -7.91 -6.10
C ASP A 89 0.60 -7.63 -7.47
N ILE A 90 -0.01 -6.77 -8.29
CA ILE A 90 0.53 -6.46 -9.63
C ILE A 90 1.91 -5.81 -9.54
N ARG A 91 2.23 -5.06 -8.47
CA ARG A 91 3.58 -4.50 -8.27
C ARG A 91 4.60 -5.54 -7.84
N ILE A 92 4.15 -6.66 -7.26
CA ILE A 92 5.01 -7.78 -6.88
C ILE A 92 5.29 -8.70 -8.07
N MET A 93 4.34 -8.87 -8.99
CA MET A 93 4.48 -9.80 -10.14
C MET A 93 5.73 -9.59 -11.01
N PRO A 94 6.21 -8.36 -11.32
CA PRO A 94 7.48 -8.16 -12.01
C PRO A 94 8.72 -8.74 -11.31
N LEU A 95 8.63 -9.03 -10.01
CA LEU A 95 9.69 -9.68 -9.23
C LEU A 95 9.58 -11.22 -9.26
N ILE A 96 8.43 -11.75 -9.70
CA ILE A 96 8.12 -13.18 -9.78
C ILE A 96 8.29 -13.71 -11.21
N PHE A 97 7.93 -12.92 -12.23
CA PHE A 97 7.96 -13.31 -13.64
C PHE A 97 9.14 -12.67 -14.36
N THR A 98 9.84 -13.43 -15.22
CA THR A 98 10.97 -12.89 -16.00
C THR A 98 10.49 -11.83 -17.00
N GLU A 99 9.37 -12.12 -17.68
CA GLU A 99 8.68 -11.18 -18.57
C GLU A 99 7.25 -11.01 -18.08
N PHE A 100 7.03 -10.01 -17.22
CA PHE A 100 5.69 -9.74 -16.69
C PHE A 100 4.86 -8.95 -17.70
N VAL A 101 3.85 -9.62 -18.26
CA VAL A 101 2.76 -9.03 -19.03
C VAL A 101 1.46 -9.52 -18.42
N TYR A 102 0.50 -8.61 -18.25
CA TYR A 102 -0.81 -8.93 -17.71
C TYR A 102 -1.89 -8.21 -18.51
N ASP A 103 -3.10 -8.75 -18.46
CA ASP A 103 -4.25 -8.10 -19.07
C ASP A 103 -4.83 -7.06 -18.11
N GLU A 104 -4.92 -5.84 -18.60
CA GLU A 104 -5.41 -4.67 -17.89
C GLU A 104 -6.93 -4.51 -17.97
N SER A 105 -7.61 -5.26 -18.85
CA SER A 105 -9.04 -5.08 -19.13
C SER A 105 -9.97 -5.92 -18.25
N ASN A 106 -9.53 -7.12 -17.82
CA ASN A 106 -10.34 -8.04 -17.03
C ASN A 106 -9.73 -8.29 -15.66
N ILE A 107 -9.68 -7.22 -14.88
CA ILE A 107 -9.26 -7.20 -13.48
C ILE A 107 -10.47 -6.84 -12.60
N ALA A 108 -10.58 -7.49 -11.44
CA ALA A 108 -11.53 -7.12 -10.40
C ALA A 108 -10.82 -7.03 -9.04
N ASP A 109 -11.22 -6.08 -8.20
CA ASP A 109 -10.74 -5.94 -6.83
C ASP A 109 -11.92 -6.00 -5.86
N VAL A 110 -11.95 -7.05 -5.03
CA VAL A 110 -13.07 -7.28 -4.10
C VAL A 110 -13.12 -6.27 -2.96
N LEU A 111 -12.00 -5.62 -2.61
CA LEU A 111 -11.96 -4.59 -1.58
C LEU A 111 -12.46 -3.23 -2.11
N VAL A 112 -12.31 -2.98 -3.42
CA VAL A 112 -12.98 -1.87 -4.10
C VAL A 112 -14.49 -2.14 -4.09
N TRP A 113 -14.91 -3.32 -4.54
CA TRP A 113 -16.33 -3.70 -4.61
C TRP A 113 -17.01 -3.66 -3.25
N ALA A 114 -16.36 -4.17 -2.20
CA ALA A 114 -16.89 -4.13 -0.85
C ALA A 114 -17.22 -2.69 -0.41
N ARG A 115 -16.36 -1.71 -0.72
CA ARG A 115 -16.62 -0.32 -0.35
C ARG A 115 -17.70 0.33 -1.18
N LEU A 116 -17.80 0.00 -2.47
CA LEU A 116 -18.94 0.40 -3.31
C LEU A 116 -20.27 -0.14 -2.79
N LEU A 117 -20.25 -1.31 -2.16
CA LEU A 117 -21.38 -1.92 -1.47
C LEU A 117 -21.61 -1.37 -0.05
N GLY A 118 -20.81 -0.40 0.39
CA GLY A 118 -20.97 0.28 1.68
C GLY A 118 -20.29 -0.40 2.87
N HIS A 119 -19.41 -1.38 2.64
CA HIS A 119 -18.60 -1.95 3.73
C HIS A 119 -17.55 -0.93 4.21
N THR A 120 -17.61 -0.57 5.50
CA THR A 120 -16.68 0.39 6.13
C THR A 120 -15.31 -0.22 6.44
N ASN A 121 -15.26 -1.52 6.75
CA ASN A 121 -14.03 -2.29 6.83
C ASN A 121 -13.87 -3.12 5.56
N ALA A 122 -12.69 -3.08 4.96
CA ALA A 122 -12.41 -3.75 3.71
C ALA A 122 -11.01 -4.38 3.73
N ARG A 123 -10.90 -5.46 4.50
CA ARG A 123 -9.87 -6.50 4.40
C ARG A 123 -10.57 -7.82 4.17
N VAL A 124 -9.88 -8.79 3.55
CA VAL A 124 -10.43 -10.14 3.34
C VAL A 124 -10.90 -10.76 4.66
N THR A 125 -10.11 -10.59 5.73
CA THR A 125 -10.42 -11.05 7.09
C THR A 125 -11.71 -10.46 7.65
N ASP A 126 -11.94 -9.17 7.45
CA ASP A 126 -13.16 -8.49 7.93
C ASP A 126 -14.40 -8.95 7.14
N LEU A 127 -14.22 -9.31 5.86
CA LEU A 127 -15.29 -9.68 4.94
C LEU A 127 -15.57 -11.19 4.91
N ALA A 128 -14.65 -12.04 5.39
CA ALA A 128 -14.75 -13.49 5.30
C ALA A 128 -16.05 -14.04 5.90
N SER A 129 -16.53 -13.47 6.99
CA SER A 129 -17.79 -13.87 7.63
C SER A 129 -19.01 -13.72 6.71
N THR A 130 -19.00 -12.75 5.78
CA THR A 130 -20.11 -12.50 4.83
C THR A 130 -20.31 -13.65 3.84
N ILE A 131 -19.25 -14.44 3.62
CA ILE A 131 -19.24 -15.63 2.77
C ILE A 131 -19.16 -16.92 3.58
N GLY A 132 -19.41 -16.86 4.89
CA GLY A 132 -19.40 -18.01 5.79
C GLY A 132 -18.01 -18.64 5.94
N ARG A 133 -16.95 -17.83 5.88
CA ARG A 133 -15.56 -18.27 6.06
C ARG A 133 -14.89 -17.59 7.22
N GLU A 134 -13.85 -18.23 7.72
CA GLU A 134 -12.89 -17.64 8.64
C GLU A 134 -11.55 -17.51 7.93
N VAL A 135 -10.93 -16.35 8.06
CA VAL A 135 -9.62 -16.05 7.50
C VAL A 135 -8.80 -15.42 8.62
N GLN A 136 -7.65 -16.01 8.94
CA GLN A 136 -6.75 -15.52 9.97
C GLN A 136 -5.92 -14.37 9.39
N PRO A 137 -5.81 -13.21 10.05
CA PRO A 137 -4.87 -12.16 9.64
C PRO A 137 -3.41 -12.61 9.72
N ALA A 138 -2.58 -12.16 8.77
CA ALA A 138 -1.14 -12.46 8.77
C ALA A 138 -0.46 -12.06 10.09
N GLU A 139 -0.87 -10.96 10.73
CA GLU A 139 -0.29 -10.52 12.01
C GLU A 139 -0.56 -11.52 13.15
N GLU A 140 -1.73 -12.16 13.17
CA GLU A 140 -2.06 -13.17 14.16
C GLU A 140 -1.26 -14.45 13.92
N LEU A 141 -1.08 -14.84 12.65
CA LEU A 141 -0.23 -15.97 12.26
C LEU A 141 1.23 -15.74 12.70
N LEU A 142 1.78 -14.54 12.48
CA LEU A 142 3.14 -14.21 12.94
C LEU A 142 3.28 -14.30 14.47
N ILE A 143 2.27 -13.84 15.22
CA ILE A 143 2.24 -13.94 16.69
C ILE A 143 2.20 -15.40 17.14
N GLU A 144 1.36 -16.24 16.53
CA GLU A 144 1.20 -17.66 16.86
C GLU A 144 2.54 -18.41 16.75
N TYR A 145 3.31 -18.11 15.69
CA TYR A 145 4.62 -18.71 15.45
C TYR A 145 5.78 -17.98 16.14
N GLY A 146 5.53 -16.85 16.81
CA GLY A 146 6.58 -16.05 17.47
C GLY A 146 7.59 -15.45 16.50
N THR A 147 7.17 -15.12 15.28
CA THR A 147 8.01 -14.58 14.20
C THR A 147 7.68 -13.11 13.90
N LYS A 148 8.49 -12.44 13.09
CA LYS A 148 8.29 -11.03 12.70
C LYS A 148 8.00 -10.85 11.22
N THR A 149 8.35 -11.82 10.39
CA THR A 149 8.22 -11.74 8.93
C THR A 149 7.68 -13.05 8.37
N MET A 150 6.99 -12.98 7.23
CA MET A 150 6.35 -14.15 6.62
C MET A 150 7.36 -15.22 6.21
N ILE A 151 8.60 -14.82 5.88
CA ILE A 151 9.66 -15.75 5.47
C ILE A 151 10.23 -16.59 6.62
N GLU A 152 10.02 -16.17 7.87
CA GLU A 152 10.40 -16.95 9.05
C GLU A 152 9.38 -18.05 9.37
N LEU A 153 8.18 -17.99 8.79
CA LEU A 153 7.14 -19.01 8.95
C LEU A 153 7.51 -20.30 8.20
N PRO A 154 7.02 -21.46 8.64
CA PRO A 154 7.09 -22.67 7.83
C PRO A 154 6.42 -22.45 6.48
N ARG A 155 7.03 -22.97 5.40
CA ARG A 155 6.48 -22.86 4.03
C ARG A 155 5.00 -23.22 3.96
N GLU A 156 4.60 -24.31 4.61
CA GLU A 156 3.21 -24.79 4.63
C GLU A 156 2.24 -23.77 5.25
N ALA A 157 2.66 -23.04 6.29
CA ALA A 157 1.85 -22.01 6.92
C ALA A 157 1.65 -20.82 5.97
N VAL A 158 2.73 -20.37 5.30
CA VAL A 158 2.67 -19.29 4.30
C VAL A 158 1.79 -19.70 3.12
N SER A 159 2.04 -20.88 2.54
CA SER A 159 1.31 -21.34 1.37
C SER A 159 -0.16 -21.62 1.67
N SER A 160 -0.48 -22.10 2.88
CA SER A 160 -1.86 -22.32 3.32
C SER A 160 -2.59 -20.99 3.59
N HIS A 161 -1.90 -20.00 4.15
CA HIS A 161 -2.44 -18.66 4.37
C HIS A 161 -2.80 -18.00 3.03
N CYS A 162 -1.83 -17.89 2.12
CA CYS A 162 -2.03 -17.31 0.79
C CYS A 162 -3.12 -18.04 -0.02
N ALA A 163 -3.14 -19.37 0.01
CA ALA A 163 -4.18 -20.15 -0.65
C ALA A 163 -5.57 -19.90 -0.04
N THR A 164 -5.65 -19.65 1.27
CA THR A 164 -6.90 -19.30 1.97
C THR A 164 -7.38 -17.92 1.55
N ASP A 165 -6.49 -16.94 1.47
CA ASP A 165 -6.79 -15.57 1.04
C ASP A 165 -7.22 -15.51 -0.42
N ALA A 166 -6.54 -16.22 -1.32
CA ALA A 166 -6.95 -16.34 -2.73
C ALA A 166 -8.34 -16.98 -2.87
N LYS A 167 -8.61 -18.07 -2.14
CA LYS A 167 -9.93 -18.75 -2.14
C LYS A 167 -11.04 -17.86 -1.58
N ALA A 168 -10.77 -17.15 -0.48
CA ALA A 168 -11.72 -16.21 0.12
C ALA A 168 -11.99 -15.03 -0.82
N THR A 169 -10.95 -14.51 -1.48
CA THR A 169 -11.07 -13.47 -2.50
C THR A 169 -11.97 -13.90 -3.65
N LEU A 170 -11.79 -15.10 -4.19
CA LEU A 170 -12.66 -15.61 -5.26
C LEU A 170 -14.11 -15.82 -4.78
N ALA A 171 -14.29 -16.29 -3.55
CA ALA A 171 -15.61 -16.44 -2.95
C ALA A 171 -16.32 -15.09 -2.74
N LEU A 172 -15.59 -14.06 -2.29
CA LEU A 172 -16.09 -12.68 -2.16
C LEU A 172 -16.51 -12.12 -3.51
N TYR A 173 -15.72 -12.34 -4.57
CA TYR A 173 -16.09 -11.93 -5.92
C TYR A 173 -17.45 -12.50 -6.34
N HIS A 174 -17.65 -13.82 -6.20
CA HIS A 174 -18.93 -14.44 -6.54
C HIS A 174 -20.08 -13.95 -5.67
N HIS A 175 -19.82 -13.65 -4.39
CA HIS A 175 -20.82 -13.10 -3.47
C HIS A 175 -21.23 -11.67 -3.82
N PHE A 176 -20.28 -10.82 -4.20
CA PHE A 176 -20.51 -9.41 -4.53
C PHE A 176 -21.02 -9.20 -5.96
N LEU A 177 -20.65 -10.04 -6.92
CA LEU A 177 -21.04 -9.90 -8.33
C LEU A 177 -22.56 -9.64 -8.56
N PRO A 178 -23.50 -10.42 -7.98
CA PRO A 178 -24.93 -10.13 -8.15
C PRO A 178 -25.36 -8.83 -7.47
N GLN A 179 -24.71 -8.43 -6.36
CA GLN A 179 -25.01 -7.21 -5.63
C GLN A 179 -24.57 -5.98 -6.42
N MET A 180 -23.38 -6.04 -7.02
CA MET A 180 -22.83 -4.99 -7.90
C MET A 180 -23.77 -4.72 -9.09
N SER A 181 -24.38 -5.78 -9.63
CA SER A 181 -25.38 -5.66 -10.70
C SER A 181 -26.65 -4.93 -10.25
N GLY A 182 -27.00 -5.03 -8.96
CA GLY A 182 -28.16 -4.39 -8.34
C GLY A 182 -27.96 -2.91 -7.97
N LEU A 183 -26.72 -2.42 -7.90
CA LEU A 183 -26.43 -1.02 -7.54
C LEU A 183 -26.84 -0.02 -8.63
N GLY A 184 -27.18 -0.48 -9.85
CA GLY A 184 -27.51 0.40 -10.96
C GLY A 184 -26.36 1.33 -11.36
N LEU A 185 -25.13 1.02 -10.93
CA LEU A 185 -23.93 1.70 -11.38
C LEU A 185 -23.86 1.55 -12.89
N SER A 186 -23.57 2.65 -13.59
CA SER A 186 -23.33 2.58 -15.02
C SER A 186 -22.18 1.60 -15.27
N PRO A 187 -22.25 0.77 -16.32
CA PRO A 187 -21.10 -0.02 -16.77
C PRO A 187 -19.84 0.84 -16.86
N ASP A 188 -20.01 2.12 -17.22
CA ASP A 188 -18.96 3.14 -17.29
C ASP A 188 -18.25 3.38 -15.95
N TYR A 189 -18.94 3.35 -14.81
CA TYR A 189 -18.30 3.56 -13.51
C TYR A 189 -17.33 2.41 -13.15
N LEU A 190 -17.80 1.16 -13.29
CA LEU A 190 -16.95 -0.01 -13.05
C LEU A 190 -15.86 -0.16 -14.12
N ASP A 191 -16.09 0.37 -15.32
CA ASP A 191 -15.11 0.44 -16.40
C ASP A 191 -14.02 1.48 -16.10
N VAL A 192 -14.38 2.65 -15.54
CA VAL A 192 -13.41 3.67 -15.09
C VAL A 192 -12.52 3.12 -13.98
N GLU A 193 -13.08 2.54 -12.91
CA GLU A 193 -12.30 1.95 -11.82
C GLU A 193 -11.31 0.89 -12.34
N ARG A 194 -11.78 0.00 -13.23
CA ARG A 194 -10.94 -1.01 -13.88
C ARG A 194 -9.80 -0.41 -14.70
N LYS A 195 -10.06 0.67 -15.43
CA LYS A 195 -9.04 1.36 -16.24
C LYS A 195 -8.05 2.17 -15.41
N VAL A 196 -8.43 2.64 -14.22
CA VAL A 196 -7.56 3.47 -13.37
C VAL A 196 -6.49 2.61 -12.68
N VAL A 197 -6.82 1.41 -12.23
CA VAL A 197 -5.87 0.47 -11.59
C VAL A 197 -4.55 0.33 -12.37
N PRO A 198 -4.53 -0.10 -13.65
CA PRO A 198 -3.28 -0.28 -14.39
C PRO A 198 -2.50 1.02 -14.55
N ILE A 199 -3.18 2.15 -14.74
CA ILE A 199 -2.55 3.48 -14.82
C ILE A 199 -1.81 3.82 -13.51
N LEU A 200 -2.45 3.61 -12.36
CA LEU A 200 -1.83 3.89 -11.07
C LEU A 200 -0.66 2.93 -10.78
N VAL A 201 -0.72 1.69 -11.26
CA VAL A 201 0.39 0.73 -11.14
C VAL A 201 1.57 1.21 -11.98
N ASP A 202 1.35 1.52 -13.26
CA ASP A 202 2.38 2.02 -14.17
C ASP A 202 3.01 3.31 -13.65
N MET A 203 2.21 4.27 -13.17
CA MET A 203 2.72 5.50 -12.55
C MET A 203 3.64 5.21 -11.35
N SER A 204 3.25 4.26 -10.50
CA SER A 204 4.06 3.87 -9.33
C SER A 204 5.35 3.16 -9.69
N LEU A 205 5.31 2.25 -10.67
CA LEU A 205 6.51 1.52 -11.13
C LEU A 205 7.46 2.43 -11.91
N ARG A 206 6.93 3.38 -12.68
CA ARG A 206 7.73 4.35 -13.44
C ARG A 206 8.45 5.32 -12.51
N GLY A 207 7.80 5.76 -11.43
CA GLY A 207 8.35 6.75 -10.51
C GLY A 207 8.55 8.15 -11.14
N LEU A 208 8.87 9.12 -10.30
CA LEU A 208 9.04 10.53 -10.67
C LEU A 208 10.52 10.90 -10.65
N LYS A 209 11.01 11.46 -11.75
CA LYS A 209 12.40 11.95 -11.85
C LYS A 209 12.60 13.18 -10.98
N ILE A 210 13.74 13.26 -10.32
CA ILE A 210 14.11 14.39 -9.46
C ILE A 210 15.15 15.24 -10.18
N ASP A 211 14.88 16.54 -10.28
CA ASP A 211 15.89 17.53 -10.65
C ASP A 211 16.77 17.82 -9.41
N GLN A 212 17.96 17.22 -9.39
CA GLN A 212 18.89 17.36 -8.27
C GLN A 212 19.47 18.76 -8.15
N GLU A 213 19.59 19.53 -9.24
CA GLU A 213 20.08 20.91 -9.20
C GLU A 213 19.04 21.83 -8.57
N ALA A 214 17.79 21.75 -9.02
CA ALA A 214 16.67 22.51 -8.44
C ALA A 214 16.46 22.15 -6.96
N ARG A 215 16.51 20.85 -6.64
CA ARG A 215 16.42 20.35 -5.26
C ARG A 215 17.55 20.89 -4.37
N ALA A 216 18.80 20.90 -4.86
CA ALA A 216 19.95 21.43 -4.11
C ALA A 216 19.88 22.95 -3.91
N ALA A 217 19.44 23.69 -4.93
CA ALA A 217 19.22 25.13 -4.81
C ALA A 217 18.15 25.46 -3.76
N MET A 218 17.03 24.72 -3.77
CA MET A 218 15.97 24.88 -2.76
C MET A 218 16.44 24.48 -1.36
N GLU A 219 17.21 23.39 -1.25
CA GLU A 219 17.79 22.96 0.02
C GLU A 219 18.67 24.03 0.62
N LYS A 220 19.60 24.60 -0.15
CA LYS A 220 20.47 25.68 0.32
C LYS A 220 19.67 26.86 0.84
N LYS A 221 18.64 27.31 0.10
CA LYS A 221 17.78 28.41 0.51
C LYS A 221 17.08 28.10 1.84
N MET A 222 16.52 26.89 1.99
CA MET A 222 15.83 26.51 3.22
C MET A 222 16.80 26.32 4.40
N GLU A 223 18.04 25.89 4.16
CA GLU A 223 19.10 25.84 5.17
C GLU A 223 19.46 27.25 5.66
N GLU A 224 19.63 28.21 4.74
CA GLU A 224 19.86 29.62 5.07
C GLU A 224 18.71 30.20 5.92
N ASP A 225 17.45 29.98 5.52
CA ASP A 225 16.27 30.43 6.27
C ASP A 225 16.21 29.77 7.66
N ARG A 226 16.40 28.45 7.74
CA ARG A 226 16.40 27.70 9.01
C ARG A 226 17.47 28.25 9.95
N ASP A 227 18.68 28.46 9.45
CA ASP A 227 19.81 28.89 10.26
C ASP A 227 19.65 30.34 10.72
N TYR A 228 19.11 31.21 9.87
CA TYR A 228 18.72 32.57 10.25
C TYR A 228 17.77 32.57 11.46
N TYR A 229 16.64 31.84 11.36
CA TYR A 229 15.68 31.78 12.46
C TYR A 229 16.25 31.07 13.70
N SER A 230 17.05 30.03 13.52
CA SER A 230 17.71 29.30 14.62
C SER A 230 18.67 30.21 15.39
N ASN A 231 19.50 30.97 14.69
CA ASN A 231 20.44 31.91 15.29
C ASN A 231 19.72 33.05 16.03
N PHE A 232 18.62 33.56 15.46
CA PHE A 232 17.77 34.51 16.17
C PHE A 232 17.19 33.91 17.45
N CYS A 233 16.66 32.69 17.43
CA CYS A 233 16.14 32.07 18.64
C CYS A 233 17.23 31.78 19.68
N ALA A 234 18.45 31.45 19.23
CA ALA A 234 19.60 31.23 20.10
C ALA A 234 19.99 32.49 20.89
N SER A 235 19.80 33.70 20.33
CA SER A 235 20.01 34.94 21.10
C SER A 235 18.98 35.18 22.21
N TYR A 236 17.91 34.38 22.25
CA TYR A 236 16.91 34.33 23.33
C TYR A 236 17.00 33.04 24.16
N ASP A 237 18.14 32.33 24.08
CA ASP A 237 18.46 31.13 24.86
C ASP A 237 17.46 29.97 24.71
N PHE A 238 16.86 29.79 23.53
CA PHE A 238 15.98 28.64 23.27
C PHE A 238 16.12 28.04 21.87
N LYS A 239 15.76 26.76 21.75
CA LYS A 239 15.76 26.00 20.49
C LYS A 239 14.37 25.99 19.87
N PRO A 240 14.15 26.55 18.66
CA PRO A 240 12.83 26.63 18.04
C PRO A 240 12.28 25.27 17.60
N GLY A 241 13.14 24.27 17.40
CA GLY A 241 12.74 22.89 17.16
C GLY A 241 12.16 22.17 18.38
N SER A 242 12.40 22.67 19.59
CA SER A 242 11.83 22.09 20.82
C SER A 242 10.48 22.72 21.12
N GLY A 243 9.40 21.97 20.91
CA GLY A 243 8.04 22.45 21.19
C GLY A 243 7.84 22.90 22.63
N MET A 244 8.53 22.26 23.58
CA MET A 244 8.52 22.64 24.99
C MET A 244 9.18 24.01 25.21
N GLN A 245 10.37 24.25 24.66
CA GLN A 245 11.09 25.51 24.85
C GLN A 245 10.40 26.66 24.12
N ALA A 246 10.01 26.44 22.86
CA ALA A 246 9.28 27.43 22.06
C ALA A 246 7.92 27.78 22.69
N GLY A 247 7.19 26.78 23.17
CA GLY A 247 5.92 27.01 23.87
C GLY A 247 6.09 27.79 25.16
N TYR A 248 7.10 27.43 25.96
CA TYR A 248 7.40 28.11 27.22
C TYR A 248 7.77 29.59 27.00
N ILE A 249 8.65 29.90 26.04
CA ILE A 249 9.08 31.29 25.82
C ILE A 249 7.93 32.16 25.28
N LEU A 250 7.08 31.61 24.39
CA LEU A 250 5.91 32.32 23.88
C LEU A 250 4.86 32.53 24.97
N ALA A 251 4.60 31.53 25.82
CA ALA A 251 3.70 31.68 26.96
C ALA A 251 4.22 32.71 27.98
N LYS A 252 5.55 32.70 28.26
CA LYS A 252 6.20 33.67 29.15
C LYS A 252 6.07 35.12 28.65
N ARG A 253 5.93 35.31 27.34
CA ARG A 253 5.69 36.62 26.69
C ARG A 253 4.23 37.08 26.76
N GLY A 254 3.33 36.26 27.32
CA GLY A 254 1.92 36.59 27.50
C GLY A 254 0.98 36.00 26.45
N ASN A 255 1.50 35.18 25.52
CA ASN A 255 0.67 34.53 24.51
C ASN A 255 -0.11 33.36 25.11
N PHE A 256 -1.37 33.22 24.71
CA PHE A 256 -2.16 32.03 25.05
C PHE A 256 -1.82 30.90 24.07
N LEU A 257 -1.39 29.75 24.60
CA LEU A 257 -1.21 28.53 23.82
C LEU A 257 -1.95 27.38 24.50
N PRO A 258 -2.76 26.60 23.76
CA PRO A 258 -3.35 25.38 24.30
C PRO A 258 -2.29 24.31 24.57
N PHE A 259 -2.57 23.38 25.47
CA PHE A 259 -1.72 22.20 25.67
C PHE A 259 -1.91 21.17 24.55
N THR A 260 -0.88 20.36 24.29
CA THR A 260 -1.00 19.15 23.46
C THR A 260 -1.98 18.16 24.08
N LYS A 261 -2.49 17.19 23.29
CA LYS A 261 -3.38 16.12 23.81
C LYS A 261 -2.80 15.38 25.02
N SER A 262 -1.48 15.25 25.08
CA SER A 262 -0.77 14.62 26.21
C SER A 262 -0.67 15.50 27.47
N GLY A 263 -1.00 16.80 27.38
CA GLY A 263 -0.89 17.76 28.48
C GLY A 263 0.54 18.17 28.87
N LYS A 264 1.58 17.60 28.24
CA LYS A 264 2.98 17.76 28.68
C LYS A 264 3.69 19.01 28.14
N GLN A 265 3.18 19.61 27.06
CA GLN A 265 3.77 20.80 26.44
C GLN A 265 2.69 21.65 25.77
N TYR A 266 2.98 22.92 25.54
CA TYR A 266 2.14 23.78 24.72
C TYR A 266 2.15 23.32 23.25
N LYS A 267 1.01 23.47 22.57
CA LYS A 267 0.95 23.31 21.12
C LYS A 267 1.75 24.43 20.46
N THR A 268 2.62 24.03 19.54
CA THR A 268 3.42 24.91 18.69
C THR A 268 3.40 24.37 17.26
N ASP A 269 2.25 23.83 16.85
CA ASP A 269 1.97 23.48 15.46
C ASP A 269 1.69 24.76 14.65
N GLU A 270 1.68 24.61 13.33
CA GLU A 270 1.55 25.72 12.38
C GLU A 270 0.26 26.51 12.61
N GLU A 271 -0.88 25.82 12.69
CA GLU A 271 -2.19 26.42 12.96
C GLU A 271 -2.22 27.24 14.25
N THR A 272 -1.61 26.74 15.34
CA THR A 272 -1.56 27.50 16.60
C THR A 272 -0.66 28.74 16.48
N LEU A 273 0.50 28.62 15.83
CA LEU A 273 1.47 29.72 15.75
C LEU A 273 1.01 30.84 14.82
N GLU A 274 0.25 30.55 13.77
CA GLU A 274 -0.31 31.55 12.85
C GLU A 274 -1.32 32.49 13.51
N LEU A 275 -1.99 32.04 14.57
CA LEU A 275 -3.00 32.82 15.28
C LEU A 275 -2.39 33.77 16.33
N ILE A 276 -1.07 33.75 16.53
CA ILE A 276 -0.37 34.52 17.56
C ILE A 276 0.25 35.77 16.93
N ASP A 277 -0.24 36.94 17.33
CA ASP A 277 0.33 38.23 16.95
C ASP A 277 1.57 38.58 17.81
N ASP A 278 2.62 37.77 17.66
CA ASP A 278 3.93 37.98 18.28
C ASP A 278 5.03 37.74 17.23
N PRO A 279 5.94 38.71 16.99
CA PRO A 279 7.06 38.52 16.08
C PRO A 279 7.90 37.27 16.37
N LEU A 280 8.02 36.87 17.64
CA LEU A 280 8.74 35.65 18.01
C LEU A 280 7.97 34.39 17.57
N ALA A 281 6.64 34.40 17.56
CA ALA A 281 5.84 33.29 17.04
C ALA A 281 6.04 33.12 15.54
N ALA A 282 6.07 34.23 14.79
CA ALA A 282 6.37 34.22 13.35
C ALA A 282 7.77 33.66 13.06
N VAL A 283 8.77 34.00 13.88
CA VAL A 283 10.13 33.44 13.77
C VAL A 283 10.16 31.93 14.05
N VAL A 284 9.49 31.46 15.11
CA VAL A 284 9.40 30.03 15.41
C VAL A 284 8.68 29.28 14.29
N LEU A 285 7.62 29.86 13.73
CA LEU A 285 6.89 29.30 12.59
C LEU A 285 7.78 29.21 11.34
N GLY A 286 8.52 30.28 11.02
CA GLY A 286 9.48 30.31 9.92
C GLY A 286 10.53 29.20 10.04
N TYR A 287 11.12 29.02 11.22
CA TYR A 287 12.03 27.90 11.49
C TYR A 287 11.36 26.55 11.24
N LYS A 288 10.16 26.33 11.79
CA LYS A 288 9.45 25.04 11.69
C LYS A 288 9.09 24.71 10.25
N ARG A 289 8.67 25.69 9.45
CA ARG A 289 8.41 25.55 8.01
C ARG A 289 9.67 25.14 7.25
N ALA A 290 10.73 25.93 7.36
CA ALA A 290 12.00 25.65 6.69
C ALA A 290 12.56 24.28 7.09
N ASN A 291 12.56 23.97 8.39
CA ASN A 291 13.02 22.69 8.90
C ASN A 291 12.15 21.50 8.45
N SER A 292 10.83 21.68 8.35
CA SER A 292 9.92 20.65 7.83
C SER A 292 10.17 20.38 6.35
N ILE A 293 10.31 21.44 5.54
CA ILE A 293 10.65 21.33 4.11
C ILE A 293 11.97 20.56 3.93
N LEU A 294 13.00 20.93 4.68
CA LEU A 294 14.30 20.24 4.65
C LEU A 294 14.18 18.77 5.03
N THR A 295 13.67 18.49 6.23
CA THR A 295 13.76 17.14 6.82
C THR A 295 12.78 16.14 6.22
N LYS A 296 11.58 16.59 5.84
CA LYS A 296 10.54 15.70 5.30
C LYS A 296 10.57 15.59 3.78
N TYR A 297 11.04 16.62 3.07
CA TYR A 297 10.91 16.68 1.62
C TYR A 297 12.23 16.81 0.87
N LEU A 298 13.23 17.56 1.35
CA LEU A 298 14.46 17.75 0.56
C LEU A 298 15.57 16.75 0.89
N TYR A 299 15.81 16.49 2.19
CA TYR A 299 16.83 15.55 2.64
C TYR A 299 16.56 14.10 2.17
N PRO A 300 15.32 13.58 2.25
CA PRO A 300 15.03 12.23 1.79
C PRO A 300 15.24 12.05 0.27
N LEU A 301 15.28 13.14 -0.50
CA LEU A 301 15.46 13.13 -1.96
C LEU A 301 16.93 13.29 -2.39
N ARG A 302 17.85 13.50 -1.45
CA ARG A 302 19.29 13.64 -1.77
C ARG A 302 19.80 12.39 -2.49
N ASN A 303 20.50 12.60 -3.60
CA ASN A 303 21.15 11.54 -4.39
C ASN A 303 20.20 10.49 -4.99
N LEU A 304 18.89 10.73 -4.97
CA LEU A 304 17.92 9.88 -5.65
C LEU A 304 17.71 10.39 -7.08
N ASP A 305 17.85 9.53 -8.10
CA ASP A 305 17.45 9.92 -9.47
C ASP A 305 15.92 10.03 -9.58
N ARG A 306 15.20 9.15 -8.85
CA ARG A 306 13.74 9.08 -8.86
C ARG A 306 13.18 8.80 -7.47
N ILE A 307 11.93 9.19 -7.27
CA ILE A 307 11.08 8.66 -6.19
C ILE A 307 10.03 7.72 -6.74
N TYR A 308 9.67 6.73 -5.94
CA TYR A 308 8.61 5.79 -6.22
C TYR A 308 7.55 5.95 -5.13
N THR A 309 6.40 6.49 -5.52
CA THR A 309 5.24 6.63 -4.65
C THR A 309 4.22 5.55 -4.97
N GLU A 310 3.54 5.07 -3.95
CA GLU A 310 2.50 4.07 -4.08
C GLU A 310 1.16 4.76 -4.25
N TYR A 311 0.73 4.90 -5.49
CA TYR A 311 -0.59 5.40 -5.82
C TYR A 311 -1.65 4.35 -5.50
N GLY A 312 -2.85 4.78 -5.17
CA GLY A 312 -3.99 3.90 -5.02
C GLY A 312 -5.28 4.69 -5.06
N LEU A 313 -6.40 4.00 -4.89
CA LEU A 313 -7.70 4.63 -4.77
C LEU A 313 -8.12 4.66 -3.29
N ASP A 314 -8.52 5.83 -2.86
CA ASP A 314 -9.40 6.01 -1.72
C ASP A 314 -10.83 5.79 -2.20
N THR A 315 -11.21 4.53 -2.09
CA THR A 315 -12.48 3.93 -2.46
C THR A 315 -13.67 4.40 -1.60
N GLU A 316 -13.45 5.13 -0.48
CA GLU A 316 -14.58 5.75 0.24
C GLU A 316 -15.07 7.02 -0.46
N VAL A 317 -14.15 7.80 -1.03
CA VAL A 317 -14.45 9.09 -1.68
C VAL A 317 -14.12 9.12 -3.17
N GLY A 318 -13.67 8.01 -3.74
CA GLY A 318 -13.25 7.86 -5.15
C GLY A 318 -12.03 8.68 -5.54
N ARG A 319 -11.18 9.08 -4.58
CA ARG A 319 -9.99 9.93 -4.85
C ARG A 319 -8.74 9.09 -5.00
N THR A 320 -7.79 9.54 -5.79
CA THR A 320 -6.44 8.94 -5.74
C THR A 320 -5.75 9.31 -4.43
N LYS A 321 -5.04 8.36 -3.84
CA LYS A 321 -4.16 8.56 -2.69
C LYS A 321 -2.73 8.19 -3.06
N SER A 322 -1.77 8.70 -2.30
CA SER A 322 -0.35 8.35 -2.41
C SER A 322 0.24 8.02 -1.04
N SER A 323 1.01 6.95 -0.96
CA SER A 323 1.80 6.58 0.23
C SER A 323 3.25 6.33 -0.15
N ASN A 324 4.13 6.16 0.85
CA ASN A 324 5.58 5.99 0.66
C ASN A 324 6.16 7.13 -0.21
N PHE A 325 6.36 8.32 0.38
CA PHE A 325 6.40 9.64 -0.29
C PHE A 325 5.00 10.14 -0.69
N ASN A 326 4.17 10.47 0.30
CA ASN A 326 2.83 11.00 0.04
C ASN A 326 2.91 12.39 -0.63
N MET A 327 2.58 12.42 -1.92
CA MET A 327 2.60 13.61 -2.77
C MET A 327 1.56 14.65 -2.36
N GLN A 328 0.46 14.23 -1.72
CA GLN A 328 -0.61 15.14 -1.27
C GLN A 328 -0.20 15.98 -0.05
N ASN A 329 0.87 15.59 0.63
CA ASN A 329 1.37 16.30 1.80
C ASN A 329 2.44 17.35 1.44
N ILE A 330 2.80 17.52 0.16
CA ILE A 330 3.77 18.55 -0.25
C ILE A 330 3.11 19.93 -0.06
N PRO A 331 3.67 20.82 0.78
CA PRO A 331 3.09 22.13 1.10
C PRO A 331 2.96 23.10 -0.08
#